data_AF-A0A3M4W2V3-F1
#
_entry.id   AF-A0A3M4W2V3-F1
#
_cell.length_a   1.000
_cell.length_b   1.000
_cell.length_c   1.000
_cell.angle_alpha   90.00
_cell.angle_beta   90.00
_cell.angle_gamma   90.00
#
_symmetry.space_group_name_H-M   'P 1'
#
loop_
_entity.id
_entity.type
_entity.pdbx_description
1 polymer ?
#
loop_
_entity_poly.entity_id
_entity_poly.type
_entity_poly.pdbx_seq_one_letter_code
_entity_poly.pdbx_strand_id
1 'polypeptide(L)'
;AAIEGAFQGGSMGEVGGAKMAGALELAAEDNRNGIPTAAILLLETGGVRLQEANLGLAAIAEIHAAIVDLRQYQPVIGVVAGSVGCFGGMSIAAGLCSYLLVTQEARLGLNGPQVIEQEAGIEEYDSRDRPFIWSLTGGEQRFASELVDGFAADDVADIRQQVSGWLKQGVPAEHRSSQYDLFLQRLSRLDTTPQIDPQAVRTLYQGAKS
;
A
#
# COMPACT_ATOMS: atom_id res chain seq x y z
N ALA A 1 -4.89 -11.85 -5.52
CA ALA A 1 -6.25 -11.49 -5.06
C ALA A 1 -6.59 -10.09 -5.55
N ALA A 2 -7.86 -9.80 -5.83
CA ALA A 2 -8.31 -8.47 -6.26
C ALA A 2 -9.52 -8.04 -5.43
N ILE A 3 -9.53 -6.77 -4.99
CA ILE A 3 -10.63 -6.17 -4.22
C ILE A 3 -11.53 -5.38 -5.19
N GLU A 4 -12.84 -5.55 -5.06
CA GLU A 4 -13.83 -4.80 -5.85
C GLU A 4 -14.20 -3.49 -5.13
N GLY A 5 -13.65 -2.37 -5.61
CA GLY A 5 -13.86 -1.04 -5.02
C GLY A 5 -15.32 -0.57 -5.09
N ALA A 6 -16.10 -1.02 -6.07
CA ALA A 6 -17.52 -0.64 -6.19
C ALA A 6 -18.40 -1.24 -5.07
N PHE A 7 -17.93 -2.30 -4.41
CA PHE A 7 -18.66 -2.93 -3.32
C PHE A 7 -18.19 -2.40 -1.97
N GLN A 8 -19.02 -1.56 -1.32
CA GLN A 8 -18.73 -1.00 0.01
C GLN A 8 -17.35 -0.30 0.08
N GLY A 9 -16.94 0.38 -1.01
CA GLY A 9 -15.63 1.04 -1.10
C GLY A 9 -14.45 0.07 -1.03
N GLY A 10 -14.64 -1.19 -1.41
CA GLY A 10 -13.63 -2.25 -1.29
C GLY A 10 -13.27 -2.57 0.16
N SER A 11 -14.15 -2.25 1.12
CA SER A 11 -13.86 -2.46 2.53
C SER A 11 -13.80 -3.95 2.91
N MET A 12 -12.83 -4.27 3.76
CA MET A 12 -12.52 -5.63 4.21
C MET A 12 -13.41 -6.01 5.39
N GLY A 13 -14.32 -6.96 5.15
CA GLY A 13 -15.04 -7.71 6.19
C GLY A 13 -14.39 -9.07 6.46
N GLU A 14 -15.03 -9.89 7.28
CA GLU A 14 -14.55 -11.22 7.70
C GLU A 14 -14.23 -12.11 6.49
N VAL A 15 -15.24 -12.38 5.65
CA VAL A 15 -15.13 -13.29 4.52
C VAL A 15 -14.19 -12.75 3.45
N GLY A 16 -14.24 -11.45 3.18
CA GLY A 16 -13.37 -10.80 2.20
C GLY A 16 -11.91 -10.87 2.61
N GLY A 17 -11.63 -10.63 3.89
CA GLY A 17 -10.29 -10.74 4.48
C GLY A 17 -9.78 -12.18 4.48
N ALA A 18 -10.57 -13.13 4.98
CA ALA A 18 -10.21 -14.54 5.03
C ALA A 18 -9.89 -15.12 3.65
N LYS A 19 -10.61 -14.70 2.59
CA LYS A 19 -10.29 -15.11 1.21
C LYS A 19 -8.90 -14.65 0.77
N MET A 20 -8.48 -13.46 1.17
CA MET A 20 -7.16 -12.94 0.81
C MET A 20 -6.08 -13.57 1.69
N ALA A 21 -6.29 -13.64 3.01
CA ALA A 21 -5.38 -14.29 3.95
C ALA A 21 -5.12 -15.74 3.55
N GLY A 22 -6.19 -16.55 3.40
CA GLY A 22 -6.05 -17.96 3.03
C GLY A 22 -5.38 -18.17 1.67
N ALA A 23 -5.61 -17.30 0.68
CA ALA A 23 -4.90 -17.40 -0.60
C ALA A 23 -3.39 -17.14 -0.47
N LEU A 24 -2.98 -16.21 0.40
CA LEU A 24 -1.58 -15.93 0.69
C LEU A 24 -0.93 -17.04 1.50
N GLU A 25 -1.64 -17.58 2.50
CA GLU A 25 -1.20 -18.71 3.32
C GLU A 25 -0.97 -19.97 2.48
N LEU A 26 -1.91 -20.30 1.58
CA LEU A 26 -1.78 -21.41 0.65
C LEU A 26 -0.62 -21.20 -0.33
N ALA A 27 -0.40 -19.96 -0.80
CA ALA A 27 0.76 -19.66 -1.64
C ALA A 27 2.09 -19.85 -0.87
N ALA A 28 2.13 -19.54 0.43
CA ALA A 28 3.32 -19.80 1.25
C ALA A 28 3.52 -21.31 1.49
N GLU A 29 2.43 -22.06 1.68
CA GLU A 29 2.46 -23.53 1.76
C GLU A 29 2.96 -24.17 0.47
N ASP A 30 2.49 -23.72 -0.69
CA ASP A 30 3.00 -24.12 -2.00
C ASP A 30 4.54 -23.99 -2.06
N ASN A 31 5.08 -22.84 -1.62
CA ASN A 31 6.52 -22.59 -1.64
C ASN A 31 7.29 -23.55 -0.73
N ARG A 32 6.76 -23.85 0.47
CA ARG A 32 7.32 -24.87 1.36
C ARG A 32 7.31 -26.27 0.74
N ASN A 33 6.35 -26.53 -0.14
CA ASN A 33 6.21 -27.78 -0.90
C ASN A 33 6.95 -27.77 -2.26
N GLY A 34 7.78 -26.74 -2.53
CA GLY A 34 8.58 -26.65 -3.75
C GLY A 34 7.83 -26.12 -4.98
N ILE A 35 6.63 -25.56 -4.81
CA ILE A 35 5.85 -24.90 -5.85
C ILE A 35 6.04 -23.38 -5.71
N PRO A 36 6.70 -22.69 -6.67
CA PRO A 36 7.07 -21.28 -6.53
C PRO A 36 5.88 -20.33 -6.78
N THR A 37 4.84 -20.40 -5.94
CA THR A 37 3.62 -19.59 -6.08
C THR A 37 3.86 -18.17 -5.60
N ALA A 38 3.77 -17.18 -6.48
CA ALA A 38 3.84 -15.76 -6.14
C ALA A 38 2.44 -15.14 -5.98
N ALA A 39 2.34 -14.01 -5.29
CA ALA A 39 1.07 -13.31 -5.09
C ALA A 39 1.08 -11.89 -5.67
N ILE A 40 0.01 -11.58 -6.40
CA ILE A 40 -0.30 -10.22 -6.88
C ILE A 40 -1.59 -9.76 -6.20
N LEU A 41 -1.56 -8.58 -5.59
CA LEU A 41 -2.67 -7.96 -4.87
C LEU A 41 -3.11 -6.70 -5.60
N LEU A 42 -4.34 -6.69 -6.13
CA LEU A 42 -4.97 -5.47 -6.67
C LEU A 42 -5.77 -4.81 -5.53
N LEU A 43 -5.27 -3.67 -5.07
CA LEU A 43 -5.65 -3.03 -3.82
C LEU A 43 -6.51 -1.79 -4.07
N GLU A 44 -7.82 -2.00 -4.21
CA GLU A 44 -8.83 -0.95 -4.28
C GLU A 44 -9.72 -1.02 -3.04
N THR A 45 -9.36 -0.30 -1.98
CA THR A 45 -9.95 -0.49 -0.64
C THR A 45 -9.89 0.74 0.25
N GLY A 46 -11.01 1.06 0.90
CA GLY A 46 -11.10 2.04 1.98
C GLY A 46 -10.61 1.53 3.34
N GLY A 47 -10.15 0.28 3.45
CA GLY A 47 -9.70 -0.33 4.71
C GLY A 47 -10.74 -1.27 5.32
N VAL A 48 -10.91 -1.22 6.65
CA VAL A 48 -11.84 -2.11 7.37
C VAL A 48 -13.29 -1.74 7.07
N ARG A 49 -14.14 -2.75 6.89
CA ARG A 49 -15.60 -2.57 6.80
C ARG A 49 -16.16 -2.32 8.20
N LEU A 50 -16.64 -1.11 8.47
CA LEU A 50 -17.14 -0.73 9.80
C LEU A 50 -18.30 -1.63 10.29
N GLN A 51 -19.09 -2.19 9.36
CA GLN A 51 -20.18 -3.12 9.70
C GLN A 51 -19.68 -4.46 10.25
N GLU A 52 -18.42 -4.82 9.98
CA GLU A 52 -17.76 -6.06 10.41
C GLU A 52 -16.46 -5.78 11.20
N ALA A 53 -16.34 -4.56 11.75
CA ALA A 53 -15.11 -3.93 12.24
C ALA A 53 -14.03 -4.89 12.77
N ASN A 54 -14.25 -5.52 13.93
CA ASN A 54 -13.24 -6.35 14.58
C ASN A 54 -12.87 -7.59 13.76
N LEU A 55 -13.83 -8.19 13.05
CA LEU A 55 -13.58 -9.36 12.21
C LEU A 55 -12.79 -8.96 10.96
N GLY A 56 -13.15 -7.85 10.32
CA GLY A 56 -12.38 -7.29 9.21
C GLY A 56 -10.96 -6.90 9.63
N LEU A 57 -10.80 -6.31 10.81
CA LEU A 57 -9.49 -5.95 11.35
C LEU A 57 -8.63 -7.19 11.67
N ALA A 58 -9.22 -8.22 12.30
CA ALA A 58 -8.53 -9.48 12.54
C ALA A 58 -8.06 -10.12 11.22
N ALA A 59 -8.93 -10.16 10.21
CA ALA A 59 -8.59 -10.69 8.91
C ALA A 59 -7.49 -9.87 8.19
N ILE A 60 -7.44 -8.55 8.38
CA ILE A 60 -6.31 -7.73 7.89
C ILE A 60 -5.01 -8.11 8.60
N ALA A 61 -5.03 -8.39 9.90
CA ALA A 61 -3.84 -8.85 10.62
C ALA A 61 -3.34 -10.21 10.10
N GLU A 62 -4.26 -11.12 9.77
CA GLU A 62 -3.93 -12.39 9.10
C GLU A 62 -3.32 -12.15 7.71
N ILE A 63 -3.87 -11.22 6.92
CA ILE A 63 -3.27 -10.80 5.64
C ILE A 63 -1.84 -10.27 5.86
N HIS A 64 -1.60 -9.44 6.87
CA HIS A 64 -0.25 -8.93 7.17
C HIS A 64 0.72 -10.06 7.47
N ALA A 65 0.31 -11.00 8.34
CA ALA A 65 1.12 -12.16 8.70
C ALA A 65 1.42 -13.02 7.46
N ALA A 66 0.42 -13.30 6.64
CA ALA A 66 0.56 -14.11 5.44
C ALA A 66 1.44 -13.45 4.36
N ILE A 67 1.39 -12.11 4.21
CA ILE A 67 2.32 -11.38 3.33
C ILE A 67 3.76 -11.57 3.82
N VAL A 68 4.01 -11.45 5.12
CA VAL A 68 5.36 -11.60 5.70
C VAL A 68 5.86 -13.04 5.59
N ASP A 69 4.99 -14.04 5.74
CA ASP A 69 5.33 -15.45 5.50
C ASP A 69 5.71 -15.67 4.02
N LEU A 70 4.80 -15.35 3.10
CA LEU A 70 5.00 -15.59 1.67
C LEU A 70 6.22 -14.86 1.09
N ARG A 71 6.47 -13.61 1.51
CA ARG A 71 7.53 -12.79 0.93
C ARG A 71 8.95 -13.28 1.21
N GLN A 72 9.11 -14.27 2.08
CA GLN A 72 10.37 -14.98 2.30
C GLN A 72 10.75 -15.91 1.13
N TYR A 73 9.76 -16.33 0.33
CA TYR A 73 9.95 -17.30 -0.76
C TYR A 73 9.73 -16.66 -2.14
N GLN A 74 8.68 -15.86 -2.28
CA GLN A 74 8.27 -15.23 -3.55
C GLN A 74 7.86 -13.78 -3.32
N PRO A 75 8.07 -12.86 -4.28
CA PRO A 75 7.64 -11.49 -4.09
C PRO A 75 6.11 -11.40 -3.98
N VAL A 76 5.64 -10.62 -3.00
CA VAL A 76 4.26 -10.16 -2.96
C VAL A 76 4.20 -8.79 -3.62
N ILE A 77 3.45 -8.68 -4.71
CA ILE A 77 3.36 -7.46 -5.51
C ILE A 77 1.99 -6.81 -5.27
N GLY A 78 1.99 -5.59 -4.72
CA GLY A 78 0.80 -4.75 -4.62
C GLY A 78 0.65 -3.84 -5.84
N VAL A 79 -0.58 -3.63 -6.28
CA VAL A 79 -0.95 -2.65 -7.32
C VAL A 79 -2.12 -1.83 -6.81
N VAL A 80 -1.98 -0.50 -6.79
CA VAL A 80 -3.07 0.46 -6.52
C VAL A 80 -3.26 1.27 -7.80
N ALA A 81 -4.42 1.17 -8.44
CA ALA A 81 -4.60 1.73 -9.78
C ALA A 81 -5.83 2.63 -9.92
N GLY A 82 -6.84 2.43 -9.06
CA GLY A 82 -8.13 3.06 -9.14
C GLY A 82 -8.30 4.21 -8.15
N SER A 83 -9.41 4.91 -8.35
CA SER A 83 -9.74 6.15 -7.65
C SER A 83 -10.17 5.93 -6.19
N VAL A 84 -10.52 4.70 -5.79
CA VAL A 84 -10.72 4.37 -4.37
C VAL A 84 -9.39 4.49 -3.64
N GLY A 85 -8.31 3.96 -4.23
CA GLY A 85 -6.99 3.90 -3.63
C GLY A 85 -6.89 2.80 -2.58
N CYS A 86 -5.88 2.90 -1.71
CA CYS A 86 -5.61 1.93 -0.66
C CYS A 86 -5.44 2.63 0.68
N PHE A 87 -6.42 2.43 1.56
CA PHE A 87 -6.50 3.08 2.87
C PHE A 87 -6.64 2.09 4.04
N GLY A 88 -6.50 2.60 5.26
CA GLY A 88 -6.66 1.83 6.49
C GLY A 88 -5.59 0.75 6.66
N GLY A 89 -5.97 -0.35 7.31
CA GLY A 89 -5.06 -1.48 7.53
C GLY A 89 -4.52 -2.14 6.26
N MET A 90 -5.21 -2.00 5.12
CA MET A 90 -4.69 -2.50 3.84
C MET A 90 -3.58 -1.61 3.25
N SER A 91 -3.51 -0.33 3.61
CA SER A 91 -2.35 0.52 3.27
C SER A 91 -1.07 0.06 3.97
N ILE A 92 -1.21 -0.51 5.18
CA ILE A 92 -0.10 -1.17 5.89
C ILE A 92 0.29 -2.46 5.17
N ALA A 93 -0.69 -3.26 4.73
CA ALA A 93 -0.43 -4.44 3.90
C ALA A 93 0.33 -4.06 2.61
N ALA A 94 -0.04 -2.96 1.96
CA ALA A 94 0.68 -2.42 0.81
C ALA A 94 2.15 -2.05 1.16
N GLY A 95 2.39 -1.49 2.35
CA GLY A 95 3.73 -1.23 2.88
C GLY A 95 4.55 -2.49 3.17
N LEU A 96 3.89 -3.64 3.40
CA LEU A 96 4.54 -4.94 3.62
C LEU A 96 4.86 -5.68 2.30
N CYS A 97 4.22 -5.33 1.19
CA CYS A 97 4.51 -5.92 -0.11
C CYS A 97 5.98 -5.72 -0.52
N SER A 98 6.56 -6.74 -1.17
CA SER A 98 7.90 -6.68 -1.74
C SER A 98 8.04 -5.55 -2.75
N TYR A 99 7.05 -5.41 -3.63
CA TYR A 99 6.95 -4.31 -4.57
C TYR A 99 5.54 -3.71 -4.56
N LEU A 100 5.44 -2.41 -4.79
CA LEU A 100 4.20 -1.66 -4.84
C LEU A 100 4.21 -0.74 -6.07
N LEU A 101 3.27 -0.99 -6.98
CA LEU A 101 3.01 -0.19 -8.16
C LEU A 101 1.80 0.72 -7.92
N VAL A 102 1.93 1.97 -8.32
CA VAL A 102 0.82 2.92 -8.29
C VAL A 102 0.62 3.58 -9.66
N THR A 103 -0.61 4.02 -9.94
CA THR A 103 -0.93 4.88 -11.10
C THR A 103 -1.12 6.33 -10.66
N GLN A 104 -1.41 7.22 -11.62
CA GLN A 104 -1.69 8.63 -11.33
C GLN A 104 -2.97 8.83 -10.48
N GLU A 105 -4.01 8.03 -10.73
CA GLU A 105 -5.29 8.10 -10.01
C GLU A 105 -5.24 7.51 -8.60
N ALA A 106 -4.24 6.66 -8.34
CA ALA A 106 -4.07 5.99 -7.08
C ALA A 106 -3.84 6.98 -5.93
N ARG A 107 -4.38 6.61 -4.77
CA ARG A 107 -4.03 7.21 -3.47
C ARG A 107 -3.64 6.12 -2.50
N LEU A 108 -2.66 6.42 -1.66
CA LEU A 108 -2.19 5.52 -0.62
C LEU A 108 -2.02 6.30 0.67
N GLY A 109 -2.67 5.89 1.74
CA GLY A 109 -2.56 6.55 3.04
C GLY A 109 -3.20 5.76 4.16
N LEU A 110 -2.83 6.02 5.41
CA LEU A 110 -3.42 5.30 6.54
C LEU A 110 -4.88 5.68 6.77
N ASN A 111 -5.15 6.97 6.88
CA ASN A 111 -6.49 7.50 7.11
C ASN A 111 -7.04 8.12 5.82
N GLY A 112 -8.34 7.95 5.58
CA GLY A 112 -9.02 8.63 4.49
C GLY A 112 -9.21 10.13 4.78
N PRO A 113 -9.31 10.98 3.75
CA PRO A 113 -9.46 12.44 3.90
C PRO A 113 -10.52 12.88 4.92
N GLN A 114 -11.73 12.28 4.84
CA GLN A 114 -12.85 12.62 5.73
C GLN A 114 -12.58 12.24 7.19
N VAL A 115 -11.84 11.16 7.44
CA VAL A 115 -11.48 10.75 8.80
C VAL A 115 -10.47 11.73 9.40
N ILE A 116 -9.50 12.19 8.61
CA ILE A 116 -8.53 13.19 9.06
C ILE A 116 -9.24 14.51 9.37
N GLU A 117 -10.10 15.00 8.46
CA GLU A 117 -10.87 16.23 8.66
C GLU A 117 -11.74 16.16 9.93
N GLN A 118 -12.41 15.04 10.16
CA GLN A 118 -13.29 14.85 11.31
C GLN A 118 -12.51 14.89 12.63
N GLU A 119 -11.34 14.28 12.69
CA GLU A 119 -10.57 14.13 13.94
C GLU A 119 -9.59 15.29 14.20
N ALA A 120 -9.03 15.89 13.15
CA ALA A 120 -8.03 16.96 13.25
C ALA A 120 -8.59 18.35 12.90
N GLY A 121 -9.75 18.42 12.23
CA GLY A 121 -10.37 19.66 11.79
C GLY A 121 -10.06 20.02 10.33
N ILE A 122 -10.94 20.83 9.75
CA ILE A 122 -10.86 21.29 8.35
C ILE A 122 -9.62 22.15 8.05
N GLU A 123 -9.10 22.87 9.04
CA GLU A 123 -7.89 23.70 8.87
C GLU A 123 -6.62 22.84 8.69
N GLU A 124 -6.62 21.62 9.24
CA GLU A 124 -5.52 20.67 9.09
C GLU A 124 -5.61 19.88 7.78
N TYR A 125 -6.83 19.52 7.37
CA TYR A 125 -7.06 18.69 6.19
C TYR A 125 -8.48 18.88 5.62
N ASP A 126 -8.62 19.57 4.47
CA ASP A 126 -9.91 19.68 3.77
C ASP A 126 -10.14 18.44 2.88
N SER A 127 -11.11 17.61 3.26
CA SER A 127 -11.45 16.37 2.54
C SER A 127 -12.07 16.59 1.16
N ARG A 128 -12.37 17.84 0.79
CA ARG A 128 -12.92 18.24 -0.51
C ARG A 128 -11.85 18.84 -1.42
N ASP A 129 -10.69 19.23 -0.89
CA ASP A 129 -9.57 19.72 -1.68
C ASP A 129 -8.81 18.55 -2.33
N ARG A 130 -9.32 18.13 -3.50
CA ARG A 130 -8.73 17.01 -4.27
C ARG A 130 -7.28 17.26 -4.67
N PRO A 131 -6.89 18.44 -5.22
CA PRO A 131 -5.49 18.75 -5.48
C PRO A 131 -4.59 18.56 -4.25
N PHE A 132 -4.99 19.08 -3.10
CA PHE A 132 -4.24 18.91 -1.85
C PHE A 132 -4.12 17.43 -1.45
N ILE A 133 -5.22 16.68 -1.47
CA ILE A 133 -5.22 15.24 -1.14
C ILE A 133 -4.23 14.46 -2.01
N TRP A 134 -4.26 14.66 -3.32
CA TRP A 134 -3.36 13.98 -4.25
C TRP A 134 -1.92 14.45 -4.12
N SER A 135 -1.70 15.72 -3.78
CA SER A 135 -0.35 16.24 -3.55
C SER A 135 0.36 15.52 -2.40
N LEU A 136 -0.37 14.99 -1.42
CA LEU A 136 0.19 14.29 -0.25
C LEU A 136 0.16 12.76 -0.39
N THR A 137 -0.94 12.21 -0.91
CA THR A 137 -1.20 10.76 -0.89
C THR A 137 -1.30 10.13 -2.27
N GLY A 138 -1.25 10.94 -3.34
CA GLY A 138 -1.36 10.47 -4.72
C GLY A 138 -0.16 9.64 -5.17
N GLY A 139 -0.38 8.76 -6.15
CA GLY A 139 0.64 7.84 -6.65
C GLY A 139 1.93 8.53 -7.10
N GLU A 140 1.81 9.69 -7.76
CA GLU A 140 2.98 10.49 -8.16
C GLU A 140 3.79 10.95 -6.95
N GLN A 141 3.14 11.48 -5.90
CA GLN A 141 3.82 11.90 -4.69
C GLN A 141 4.51 10.71 -4.00
N ARG A 142 3.81 9.58 -3.90
CA ARG A 142 4.34 8.36 -3.27
C ARG A 142 5.55 7.81 -4.01
N PHE A 143 5.55 7.91 -5.34
CA PHE A 143 6.69 7.53 -6.17
C PHE A 143 7.85 8.52 -6.07
N ALA A 144 7.57 9.83 -6.14
CA ALA A 144 8.57 10.89 -6.01
C ALA A 144 9.21 10.97 -4.62
N SER A 145 8.57 10.43 -3.60
CA SER A 145 9.09 10.27 -2.23
C SER A 145 9.65 8.88 -1.95
N GLU A 146 9.77 8.03 -2.97
CA GLU A 146 10.34 6.67 -2.88
C GLU A 146 9.62 5.74 -1.87
N LEU A 147 8.37 6.05 -1.53
CA LEU A 147 7.52 5.24 -0.67
C LEU A 147 6.84 4.08 -1.42
N VAL A 148 6.97 4.07 -2.75
CA VAL A 148 6.54 2.98 -3.64
C VAL A 148 7.63 2.67 -4.68
N ASP A 149 7.54 1.51 -5.34
CA ASP A 149 8.61 1.00 -6.18
C ASP A 149 8.47 1.40 -7.64
N GLY A 150 7.23 1.50 -8.13
CA GLY A 150 6.94 1.82 -9.52
C GLY A 150 5.76 2.77 -9.67
N PHE A 151 5.80 3.52 -10.76
CA PHE A 151 4.72 4.37 -11.24
C PHE A 151 4.44 3.99 -12.69
N ALA A 152 3.20 3.60 -13.01
CA ALA A 152 2.79 3.25 -14.36
C ALA A 152 1.68 4.19 -14.85
N ALA A 153 1.58 4.33 -16.17
CA ALA A 153 0.37 4.87 -16.77
C ALA A 153 -0.83 3.97 -16.43
N ASP A 154 -2.04 4.52 -16.52
CA ASP A 154 -3.28 3.75 -16.42
C ASP A 154 -3.51 2.94 -17.71
N ASP A 155 -2.59 2.01 -17.98
CA ASP A 155 -2.59 1.11 -19.12
C ASP A 155 -2.29 -0.32 -18.66
N VAL A 156 -3.08 -1.27 -19.16
CA VAL A 156 -2.99 -2.68 -18.75
C VAL A 156 -1.67 -3.31 -19.19
N ALA A 157 -1.12 -2.92 -20.34
CA ALA A 157 0.14 -3.46 -20.83
C ALA A 157 1.30 -2.94 -19.96
N ASP A 158 1.31 -1.67 -19.62
CA ASP A 158 2.34 -1.06 -18.76
C ASP A 158 2.35 -1.69 -17.36
N ILE A 159 1.18 -1.82 -16.72
CA ILE A 159 1.04 -2.47 -15.40
C ILE A 159 1.53 -3.92 -15.48
N ARG A 160 1.08 -4.67 -16.49
CA ARG A 160 1.47 -6.09 -16.66
C ARG A 160 2.96 -6.24 -16.89
N GLN A 161 3.57 -5.35 -17.67
CA GLN A 161 5.00 -5.37 -17.93
C GLN A 161 5.78 -5.18 -16.64
N GLN A 162 5.41 -4.19 -15.84
CA GLN A 162 6.09 -3.90 -14.57
C GLN A 162 5.98 -5.07 -13.58
N VAL A 163 4.76 -5.59 -13.37
CA VAL A 163 4.52 -6.73 -12.49
C VAL A 163 5.31 -7.97 -12.96
N SER A 164 5.29 -8.25 -14.26
CA SER A 164 6.05 -9.39 -14.82
C SER A 164 7.56 -9.22 -14.66
N GLY A 165 8.07 -7.99 -14.72
CA GLY A 165 9.47 -7.68 -14.44
C GLY A 165 9.87 -8.03 -13.01
N TRP A 166 9.07 -7.61 -12.03
CA TRP A 166 9.32 -7.91 -10.62
C TRP A 166 9.16 -9.39 -10.26
N LEU A 167 8.23 -10.10 -10.91
CA LEU A 167 8.15 -11.57 -10.76
C LEU A 167 9.44 -12.26 -11.20
N LYS A 168 10.07 -11.79 -12.30
CA LYS A 168 11.35 -12.33 -12.77
C LYS A 168 12.53 -11.93 -11.88
N GLN A 169 12.47 -10.72 -11.31
CA GLN A 169 13.49 -10.22 -10.38
C GLN A 169 13.47 -11.00 -9.06
N GLY A 170 12.30 -11.47 -8.62
CA GLY A 170 12.15 -12.22 -7.38
C GLY A 170 12.11 -11.33 -6.14
N VAL A 171 12.36 -11.92 -4.98
CA VAL A 171 12.36 -11.21 -3.69
C VAL A 171 13.45 -10.12 -3.69
N PRO A 172 13.14 -8.86 -3.31
CA PRO A 172 14.13 -7.80 -3.24
C PRO A 172 15.18 -8.09 -2.16
N ALA A 173 16.39 -7.56 -2.33
CA ALA A 173 17.47 -7.72 -1.34
C ALA A 173 17.07 -7.16 0.04
N GLU A 174 16.38 -6.02 0.05
CA GLU A 174 15.82 -5.41 1.25
C GLU A 174 14.37 -4.98 1.01
N HIS A 175 13.49 -5.33 1.95
CA HIS A 175 12.12 -4.81 1.96
C HIS A 175 12.09 -3.40 2.56
N ARG A 176 11.25 -2.51 2.02
CA ARG A 176 11.02 -1.16 2.61
C ARG A 176 10.70 -1.25 4.11
N SER A 177 9.91 -2.23 4.52
CA SER A 177 9.51 -2.42 5.92
C SER A 177 10.69 -2.80 6.86
N SER A 178 11.84 -3.16 6.31
CA SER A 178 13.05 -3.49 7.07
C SER A 178 14.03 -2.31 7.17
N GLN A 179 13.81 -1.22 6.42
CA GLN A 179 14.69 -0.04 6.38
C GLN A 179 14.35 0.98 7.49
N TYR A 180 13.90 0.52 8.66
CA TYR A 180 13.40 1.42 9.71
C TYR A 180 14.45 2.43 10.19
N ASP A 181 15.73 2.04 10.25
CA ASP A 181 16.83 2.92 10.64
C ASP A 181 16.98 4.12 9.69
N LEU A 182 16.84 3.89 8.38
CA LEU A 182 16.87 4.95 7.36
C LEU A 182 15.71 5.94 7.57
N PHE A 183 14.50 5.43 7.76
CA PHE A 183 13.32 6.27 7.98
C PHE A 183 13.42 7.08 9.27
N LEU A 184 13.86 6.46 10.38
CA LEU A 184 14.09 7.14 11.65
C LEU A 184 15.15 8.24 11.53
N GLN A 185 16.26 7.95 10.85
CA GLN A 185 17.33 8.94 10.62
C GLN A 185 16.80 10.14 9.85
N ARG A 186 15.99 9.92 8.80
CA ARG A 186 15.40 11.00 8.01
C ARG A 186 14.42 11.82 8.83
N LEU A 187 13.46 11.17 9.49
CA LEU A 187 12.47 11.84 10.33
C LEU A 187 13.12 12.67 11.45
N SER A 188 14.24 12.23 12.02
CA SER A 188 14.96 12.98 13.07
C SER A 188 15.52 14.34 12.61
N ARG A 189 15.61 14.58 11.30
CA ARG A 189 16.11 15.82 10.70
C ARG A 189 15.00 16.76 10.23
N LEU A 190 13.74 16.31 10.27
CA LEU A 190 12.60 17.09 9.80
C LEU A 190 12.18 18.09 10.88
N ASP A 191 12.16 19.38 10.54
CA ASP A 191 11.52 20.39 11.38
C ASP A 191 10.00 20.27 11.23
N THR A 192 9.33 19.82 12.29
CA THR A 192 7.88 19.61 12.32
C THR A 192 7.11 20.81 12.88
N THR A 193 7.78 21.96 13.07
CA THR A 193 7.13 23.19 13.53
C THR A 193 6.18 23.77 12.47
N PRO A 194 6.58 23.89 11.18
CA PRO A 194 5.65 24.23 10.12
C PRO A 194 4.88 23.01 9.62
N GLN A 195 3.73 23.24 8.98
CA GLN A 195 3.04 22.19 8.24
C GLN A 195 3.94 21.69 7.10
N ILE A 196 4.14 20.38 7.03
CA ILE A 196 5.00 19.76 6.04
C ILE A 196 4.29 19.73 4.68
N ASP A 197 4.90 20.37 3.69
CA ASP A 197 4.38 20.37 2.32
C ASP A 197 4.86 19.13 1.50
N PRO A 198 4.23 18.83 0.35
CA PRO A 198 4.63 17.72 -0.50
C PRO A 198 6.10 17.74 -0.94
N GLN A 199 6.67 18.91 -1.19
CA GLN A 199 8.02 19.07 -1.70
C GLN A 199 9.04 18.75 -0.60
N ALA A 200 8.78 19.16 0.65
CA ALA A 200 9.58 18.82 1.81
C ALA A 200 9.69 17.29 1.98
N VAL A 201 8.59 16.54 1.78
CA VAL A 201 8.60 15.07 1.84
C VAL A 201 9.45 14.46 0.71
N ARG A 202 9.36 14.99 -0.53
CA ARG A 202 10.22 14.53 -1.64
C ARG A 202 11.70 14.76 -1.31
N THR A 203 12.05 15.96 -0.84
CA THR A 203 13.42 16.30 -0.45
C THR A 203 13.92 15.45 0.72
N LEU A 204 13.06 15.15 1.70
CA LEU A 204 13.41 14.31 2.84
C LEU A 204 13.81 12.89 2.41
N TYR A 205 13.13 12.34 1.40
CA TYR A 205 13.29 10.96 0.99
C TYR A 205 14.11 10.73 -0.29
N GLN A 206 14.56 11.79 -0.97
CA GLN A 206 15.43 11.69 -2.14
C GLN A 206 16.66 10.80 -1.88
N GLY A 207 16.90 9.83 -2.77
CA GLY A 207 18.04 8.90 -2.68
C GLY A 207 17.90 7.84 -1.60
N ALA A 208 16.68 7.39 -1.29
CA ALA A 208 16.41 6.23 -0.41
C ALA A 208 16.78 4.90 -1.08
N LYS A 209 16.56 4.81 -2.39
CA LYS A 209 16.89 3.67 -3.23
C LYS A 209 18.38 3.71 -3.56
N SER A 210 19.24 3.26 -2.65
CA SER A 210 20.64 2.90 -2.95
C SER A 210 20.84 1.39 -2.90
#